data_AF-A0A099EUK4-F1
#
_entry.id   AF-A0A099EUK4-F1
#
_cell.length_a   1.000
_cell.length_b   1.000
_cell.length_c   1.000
_cell.angle_alpha   90.00
_cell.angle_beta   90.00
_cell.angle_gamma   90.00
#
_symmetry.space_group_name_H-M   'P 1'
#
loop_
_entity.id
_entity.type
_entity.pdbx_description
1 polymer ?
#
loop_
_entity_poly.entity_id
_entity_poly.type
_entity_poly.pdbx_seq_one_letter_code
_entity_poly.pdbx_strand_id
1 'polypeptide(L)'
;MAFKAELLKAKLKEAGKTRAFLSEVTGRTERTVSRWLNNGPRPKDKDLQKIAEALGCDAREFDPSFAPESSDSVPVHAHVSVAAHNAFAVMNLRYGVSQREIIELAPVLFSMVAGYAMSIPQDDEEFEREAHQRGLGSSNYLIQPGEDGLTISDLDERAIQRNKCFGLPPQSEFGFSSRNFFYEAIKRLSRQIDGYVDTRHFVEPEAGKAPTALGFIPDINLFNNMTDGDVGLQDGLLRGQIRLSSLLAGLKAGKYKNINDFREDLRHNLKKEKEEFRKPLSHQRAVGEVQRNAWLTFYEERYPDLAREYDQLVATHCHEEGWYPIEYSDEQKEKFWTKPYLEERFIIESSFPELQRRRKAGLYADPIMDPTYRRLKKLEDHRTKLRHEFNPGDPDLPRVHEFVL
;
A
#
# COMPACT_ATOMS: atom_id res chain seq x y z
N MET A 1 -18.23 18.44 -15.04
CA MET A 1 -19.53 18.21 -15.72
C MET A 1 -19.29 17.77 -17.17
N ALA A 2 -20.20 17.01 -17.78
CA ALA A 2 -20.03 16.48 -19.15
C ALA A 2 -20.45 17.47 -20.25
N PHE A 3 -19.97 17.25 -21.47
CA PHE A 3 -20.39 17.93 -22.70
C PHE A 3 -21.93 17.90 -22.88
N LYS A 4 -22.52 19.04 -23.27
CA LYS A 4 -23.97 19.25 -23.38
C LYS A 4 -24.37 19.48 -24.84
N ALA A 5 -24.78 18.42 -25.53
CA ALA A 5 -25.16 18.48 -26.95
C ALA A 5 -26.31 19.46 -27.24
N GLU A 6 -27.26 19.60 -26.32
CA GLU A 6 -28.38 20.54 -26.46
C GLU A 6 -27.93 22.01 -26.44
N LEU A 7 -26.87 22.35 -25.69
CA LEU A 7 -26.30 23.70 -25.72
C LEU A 7 -25.60 23.99 -27.04
N LEU A 8 -24.88 23.00 -27.59
CA LEU A 8 -24.28 23.13 -28.92
C LEU A 8 -25.35 23.29 -30.02
N LYS A 9 -26.45 22.54 -29.95
CA LYS A 9 -27.60 22.70 -30.86
C LYS A 9 -28.22 24.09 -30.77
N ALA A 10 -28.40 24.61 -29.55
CA ALA A 10 -28.94 25.94 -29.33
C ALA A 10 -28.05 27.02 -29.97
N LYS A 11 -26.73 26.93 -29.77
CA LYS A 11 -25.76 27.85 -30.37
C LYS A 11 -25.70 27.77 -31.89
N LEU A 12 -25.81 26.58 -32.47
CA LEU A 12 -25.91 26.44 -33.93
C LEU A 12 -27.15 27.14 -34.49
N LYS A 13 -28.29 26.99 -33.81
CA LYS A 13 -29.54 27.63 -34.21
C LYS A 13 -29.45 29.15 -34.09
N GLU A 14 -28.88 29.66 -33.00
CA GLU A 14 -28.65 31.08 -32.75
C GLU A 14 -27.75 31.71 -33.84
N ALA A 15 -26.68 31.00 -34.22
CA ALA A 15 -25.75 31.45 -35.25
C ALA A 15 -26.25 31.23 -36.70
N GLY A 16 -27.44 30.66 -36.89
CA GLY A 16 -27.98 30.32 -38.21
C GLY A 16 -27.13 29.30 -39.00
N LYS A 17 -26.38 28.45 -38.30
CA LYS A 17 -25.44 27.48 -38.89
C LYS A 17 -26.04 26.08 -38.92
N THR A 18 -25.59 25.27 -39.89
CA THR A 18 -26.08 23.91 -40.09
C THR A 18 -25.06 22.86 -39.65
N ARG A 19 -25.47 21.59 -39.60
CA ARG A 19 -24.54 20.47 -39.38
C ARG A 19 -23.46 20.36 -40.47
N ALA A 20 -23.78 20.74 -41.71
CA ALA A 20 -22.85 20.73 -42.83
C ALA A 20 -21.72 21.76 -42.60
N PHE A 21 -22.06 22.92 -42.07
CA PHE A 21 -21.08 23.94 -41.67
C PHE A 21 -20.08 23.38 -40.65
N LEU A 22 -20.53 22.70 -39.58
CA LEU A 22 -19.59 22.10 -38.63
C LEU A 22 -18.76 20.97 -39.24
N SER A 23 -19.33 20.21 -40.18
CA SER A 23 -18.61 19.17 -40.94
C SER A 23 -17.42 19.77 -41.68
N GLU A 24 -17.65 20.89 -42.36
CA GLU A 24 -16.64 21.65 -43.11
C GLU A 24 -15.57 22.25 -42.19
N VAL A 25 -15.99 22.97 -41.13
CA VAL A 25 -15.07 23.61 -40.17
C VAL A 25 -14.17 22.60 -39.46
N THR A 26 -14.73 21.47 -39.03
CA THR A 26 -13.97 20.47 -38.26
C THR A 26 -13.20 19.49 -39.16
N GLY A 27 -13.53 19.42 -40.46
CA GLY A 27 -13.00 18.40 -41.37
C GLY A 27 -13.48 16.99 -41.02
N ARG A 28 -14.63 16.87 -40.32
CA ARG A 28 -15.25 15.59 -39.96
C ARG A 28 -16.42 15.30 -40.88
N THR A 29 -16.92 14.07 -40.85
CA THR A 29 -18.11 13.67 -41.62
C THR A 29 -19.39 14.15 -40.95
N GLU A 30 -20.44 14.45 -41.73
CA GLU A 30 -21.76 14.84 -41.19
C GLU A 30 -22.33 13.79 -40.24
N ARG A 31 -22.03 12.50 -40.45
CA ARG A 31 -22.40 11.41 -39.54
C ARG A 31 -21.78 11.60 -38.15
N THR A 32 -20.53 12.04 -38.08
CA THR A 32 -19.81 12.27 -36.82
C THR A 32 -20.38 13.49 -36.10
N VAL A 33 -20.60 14.59 -36.83
CA VAL A 33 -21.25 15.80 -36.30
C VAL A 33 -22.66 15.50 -35.78
N SER A 34 -23.44 14.69 -36.52
CA SER A 34 -24.77 14.27 -36.12
C SER A 34 -24.75 13.48 -34.80
N ARG A 35 -23.72 12.65 -34.58
CA ARG A 35 -23.55 11.95 -33.29
C ARG A 35 -23.28 12.93 -32.16
N TRP A 36 -22.45 13.96 -32.37
CA TRP A 36 -22.19 14.98 -31.35
C TRP A 36 -23.45 15.72 -30.93
N LEU A 37 -24.30 16.08 -31.91
CA LEU A 37 -25.55 16.80 -31.64
C LEU A 37 -26.61 15.92 -30.97
N ASN A 38 -26.56 14.60 -31.16
CA ASN A 38 -27.57 13.67 -30.64
C ASN A 38 -27.09 12.88 -29.41
N ASN A 39 -26.41 13.56 -28.47
CA ASN A 39 -25.92 12.99 -27.21
C ASN A 39 -24.98 11.77 -27.40
N GLY A 40 -24.26 11.71 -28.51
CA GLY A 40 -23.23 10.72 -28.77
C GLY A 40 -21.90 11.05 -28.09
N PRO A 41 -20.80 10.40 -28.53
CA PRO A 41 -19.48 10.64 -27.96
C PRO A 41 -19.08 12.12 -28.07
N ARG A 42 -18.55 12.68 -26.99
CA ARG A 42 -18.01 14.05 -26.93
C ARG A 42 -17.02 14.31 -28.08
N PRO A 43 -17.06 15.48 -28.74
CA PRO A 43 -16.03 15.87 -29.71
C PRO A 43 -14.65 15.98 -29.04
N LYS A 44 -13.56 15.77 -29.79
CA LYS A 44 -12.21 15.96 -29.24
C LYS A 44 -11.96 17.44 -28.95
N ASP A 45 -11.03 17.77 -28.06
CA ASP A 45 -10.75 19.15 -27.65
C ASP A 45 -10.40 20.04 -28.85
N LYS A 46 -9.56 19.56 -29.77
CA LYS A 46 -9.27 20.24 -31.04
C LYS A 46 -10.51 20.54 -31.88
N ASP A 47 -11.48 19.61 -31.91
CA ASP A 47 -12.73 19.81 -32.66
C ASP A 47 -13.66 20.76 -31.90
N LEU A 48 -13.73 20.70 -30.57
CA LEU A 48 -14.48 21.64 -29.72
C LEU A 48 -13.98 23.08 -29.89
N GLN A 49 -12.67 23.28 -29.93
CA GLN A 49 -12.06 24.59 -30.12
C GLN A 49 -12.44 25.21 -31.47
N LYS A 50 -12.33 24.44 -32.55
CA LYS A 50 -12.76 24.88 -33.89
C LYS A 50 -14.26 25.22 -33.94
N ILE A 51 -15.10 24.43 -33.26
CA ILE A 51 -16.53 24.69 -33.18
C ILE A 51 -16.78 26.01 -32.43
N ALA A 52 -16.11 26.23 -31.30
CA ALA A 52 -16.24 27.44 -30.49
C ALA A 52 -15.81 28.70 -31.28
N GLU A 53 -14.65 28.63 -31.94
CA GLU A 53 -14.12 29.69 -32.81
C GLU A 53 -15.10 30.02 -33.95
N ALA A 54 -15.63 28.99 -34.63
CA ALA A 54 -16.56 29.18 -35.75
C ALA A 54 -17.94 29.69 -35.33
N LEU A 55 -18.33 29.49 -34.06
CA LEU A 55 -19.57 29.99 -33.47
C LEU A 55 -19.38 31.29 -32.68
N GLY A 56 -18.14 31.79 -32.56
CA GLY A 56 -17.84 33.03 -31.83
C GLY A 56 -18.18 32.97 -30.34
N CYS A 57 -18.00 31.81 -29.70
CA CYS A 57 -18.33 31.60 -28.29
C CYS A 57 -17.22 30.83 -27.57
N ASP A 58 -17.29 30.73 -26.24
CA ASP A 58 -16.36 29.90 -25.47
C ASP A 58 -16.80 28.43 -25.54
N ALA A 59 -15.87 27.50 -25.78
CA ALA A 59 -16.19 26.07 -25.81
C ALA A 59 -16.72 25.57 -24.45
N ARG A 60 -16.41 26.28 -23.34
CA ARG A 60 -16.98 26.04 -22.01
C ARG A 60 -18.48 26.24 -21.94
N GLU A 61 -19.08 26.98 -22.86
CA GLU A 61 -20.53 27.20 -22.91
C GLU A 61 -21.31 25.92 -23.25
N PHE A 62 -20.72 24.99 -24.01
CA PHE A 62 -21.32 23.68 -24.30
C PHE A 62 -20.50 22.51 -23.74
N ASP A 63 -19.31 22.78 -23.19
CA ASP A 63 -18.50 21.81 -22.46
C ASP A 63 -17.78 22.45 -21.27
N PRO A 64 -18.39 22.51 -20.07
CA PRO A 64 -17.77 23.10 -18.90
C PRO A 64 -16.44 22.46 -18.47
N SER A 65 -16.13 21.25 -18.96
CA SER A 65 -14.85 20.57 -18.70
C SER A 65 -13.78 20.88 -19.74
N PHE A 66 -14.09 21.68 -20.77
CA PHE A 66 -13.15 22.07 -21.79
C PHE A 66 -12.03 22.95 -21.23
N ALA A 67 -10.82 22.46 -21.42
CA ALA A 67 -9.61 23.23 -21.30
C ALA A 67 -8.92 23.17 -22.68
N PRO A 68 -8.59 24.31 -23.29
CA PRO A 68 -7.90 24.31 -24.57
C PRO A 68 -6.59 23.52 -24.43
N GLU A 69 -6.25 22.73 -25.45
CA GLU A 69 -4.87 22.31 -25.68
C GLU A 69 -4.10 23.57 -26.08
N SER A 70 -3.81 24.43 -25.10
CA SER A 70 -2.83 25.49 -25.31
C SER A 70 -1.48 24.83 -25.60
N SER A 71 -0.70 25.46 -26.47
CA SER A 71 0.75 25.22 -26.59
C SER A 71 1.48 25.23 -25.24
N ASP A 72 0.84 25.78 -24.22
CA ASP A 72 1.35 25.96 -22.86
C ASP A 72 0.88 24.86 -21.88
N SER A 73 0.19 23.82 -22.36
CA SER A 73 -0.18 22.69 -21.51
C SER A 73 1.02 21.75 -21.32
N VAL A 74 1.42 21.53 -20.07
CA VAL A 74 2.54 20.62 -19.72
C VAL A 74 1.96 19.24 -19.39
N PRO A 75 2.26 18.19 -20.18
CA PRO A 75 1.79 16.85 -19.87
C PRO A 75 2.49 16.33 -18.61
N VAL A 76 1.71 15.95 -17.60
CA VAL A 76 2.20 15.28 -16.40
C VAL A 76 1.85 13.80 -16.51
N HIS A 77 2.88 12.97 -16.61
CA HIS A 77 2.74 11.52 -16.63
C HIS A 77 3.29 10.93 -15.33
N ALA A 78 2.46 10.17 -14.62
CA ALA A 78 2.86 9.45 -13.43
C ALA A 78 2.16 8.08 -13.37
N HIS A 79 2.90 7.06 -12.95
CA HIS A 79 2.30 5.79 -12.55
C HIS A 79 1.91 5.91 -11.08
N VAL A 80 0.63 5.71 -10.78
CA VAL A 80 0.10 5.74 -9.42
C VAL A 80 -0.37 4.36 -9.01
N SER A 81 -0.37 4.10 -7.69
CA SER A 81 -0.90 2.84 -7.16
C SER A 81 -2.41 2.73 -7.39
N VAL A 82 -2.93 1.51 -7.36
CA VAL A 82 -4.38 1.26 -7.42
C VAL A 82 -5.09 1.92 -6.24
N ALA A 83 -4.47 1.95 -5.05
CA ALA A 83 -5.01 2.66 -3.88
C ALA A 83 -5.19 4.16 -4.14
N ALA A 84 -4.19 4.84 -4.72
CA ALA A 84 -4.31 6.25 -5.10
C ALA A 84 -5.40 6.45 -6.17
N HIS A 85 -5.47 5.54 -7.14
CA HIS A 85 -6.52 5.57 -8.16
C HIS A 85 -7.93 5.38 -7.57
N ASN A 86 -8.08 4.54 -6.55
CA ASN A 86 -9.32 4.38 -5.80
C ASN A 86 -9.67 5.65 -5.03
N ALA A 87 -8.70 6.31 -4.40
CA ALA A 87 -8.92 7.58 -3.72
C ALA A 87 -9.42 8.68 -4.68
N PHE A 88 -8.86 8.77 -5.90
CA PHE A 88 -9.39 9.65 -6.95
C PHE A 88 -10.84 9.34 -7.30
N ALA A 89 -11.20 8.05 -7.43
CA ALA A 89 -12.56 7.64 -7.74
C ALA A 89 -13.54 8.03 -6.62
N VAL A 90 -13.12 7.89 -5.36
CA VAL A 90 -13.93 8.27 -4.18
C VAL A 90 -14.12 9.78 -4.11
N MET A 91 -13.05 10.56 -4.30
CA MET A 91 -13.15 12.03 -4.34
C MET A 91 -14.06 12.51 -5.47
N ASN A 92 -14.03 11.86 -6.63
CA ASN A 92 -14.94 12.14 -7.73
C ASN A 92 -16.40 11.88 -7.35
N LEU A 93 -16.69 10.73 -6.73
CA LEU A 93 -18.05 10.39 -6.30
C LEU A 93 -18.57 11.34 -5.23
N ARG A 94 -17.71 11.72 -4.28
CA ARG A 94 -18.11 12.54 -3.12
C ARG A 94 -18.22 14.02 -3.44
N TYR A 95 -17.23 14.56 -4.14
CA TYR A 95 -17.07 16.01 -4.34
C TYR A 95 -17.25 16.44 -5.80
N GLY A 96 -17.44 15.50 -6.74
CA GLY A 96 -17.61 15.81 -8.16
C GLY A 96 -16.34 16.28 -8.87
N VAL A 97 -15.18 16.20 -8.21
CA VAL A 97 -13.89 16.67 -8.74
C VAL A 97 -13.26 15.63 -9.68
N SER A 98 -12.60 16.12 -10.72
CA SER A 98 -11.84 15.32 -11.67
C SER A 98 -10.42 15.06 -11.19
N GLN A 99 -9.77 14.04 -11.75
CA GLN A 99 -8.34 13.78 -11.49
C GLN A 99 -7.46 14.98 -11.83
N ARG A 100 -7.80 15.70 -12.92
CA ARG A 100 -7.09 16.90 -13.34
C ARG A 100 -7.15 17.99 -12.27
N GLU A 101 -8.35 18.32 -11.78
CA GLU A 101 -8.53 19.36 -10.75
C GLU A 101 -7.75 19.00 -9.48
N ILE A 102 -7.73 17.72 -9.10
CA ILE A 102 -6.95 17.26 -7.94
C ILE A 102 -5.44 17.43 -8.19
N ILE A 103 -4.96 17.06 -9.39
CA ILE A 103 -3.53 17.21 -9.75
C ILE A 103 -3.13 18.69 -9.82
N GLU A 104 -3.98 19.56 -10.36
CA GLU A 104 -3.72 21.02 -10.40
C GLU A 104 -3.70 21.63 -8.99
N LEU A 105 -4.53 21.13 -8.06
CA LEU A 105 -4.53 21.57 -6.66
C LEU A 105 -3.41 20.94 -5.82
N ALA A 106 -2.82 19.83 -6.26
CA ALA A 106 -1.85 19.07 -5.48
C ALA A 106 -0.65 19.91 -4.99
N PRO A 107 -0.02 20.80 -5.78
CA PRO A 107 1.09 21.62 -5.29
C PRO A 107 0.70 22.57 -4.16
N VAL A 108 -0.53 23.11 -4.19
CA VAL A 108 -1.04 24.01 -3.15
C VAL A 108 -1.28 23.23 -1.86
N LEU A 109 -2.02 22.12 -1.94
CA LEU A 109 -2.29 21.26 -0.79
C LEU A 109 -1.00 20.69 -0.19
N PHE A 110 -0.07 20.25 -1.04
CA PHE A 110 1.23 19.76 -0.63
C PHE A 110 2.02 20.83 0.12
N SER A 111 2.07 22.07 -0.39
CA SER A 111 2.83 23.16 0.24
C SER A 111 2.26 23.54 1.61
N MET A 112 0.93 23.51 1.76
CA MET A 112 0.27 23.75 3.06
C MET A 112 0.64 22.66 4.07
N VAL A 113 0.53 21.38 3.69
CA VAL A 113 0.84 20.26 4.58
C VAL A 113 2.34 20.20 4.88
N ALA A 114 3.20 20.42 3.88
CA ALA A 114 4.65 20.48 4.07
C ALA A 114 5.04 21.63 4.99
N GLY A 115 4.47 22.83 4.82
CA GLY A 115 4.71 23.96 5.70
C GLY A 115 4.35 23.66 7.15
N TYR A 116 3.16 23.08 7.39
CA TYR A 116 2.75 22.64 8.72
C TYR A 116 3.64 21.51 9.26
N ALA A 117 4.03 20.55 8.43
CA ALA A 117 4.93 19.48 8.81
C ALA A 117 6.26 20.00 9.35
N MET A 118 6.80 21.08 8.77
CA MET A 118 8.07 21.66 9.23
C MET A 118 7.98 22.34 10.60
N SER A 119 6.78 22.71 11.09
CA SER A 119 6.61 23.30 12.43
C SER A 119 6.49 22.24 13.53
N ILE A 120 6.06 21.02 13.19
CA ILE A 120 5.72 19.95 14.15
C ILE A 120 6.81 19.70 15.20
N PRO A 121 8.10 19.55 14.85
CA PRO A 121 9.11 19.29 15.87
C PRO A 121 9.23 20.40 16.91
N GLN A 122 9.14 21.66 16.48
CA GLN A 122 9.18 22.82 17.39
C GLN A 122 7.93 22.90 18.26
N ASP A 123 6.75 22.66 17.67
CA ASP A 123 5.47 22.64 18.39
C ASP A 123 5.48 21.56 19.49
N ASP A 124 6.05 20.39 19.19
CA ASP A 124 6.18 19.28 20.14
C ASP A 124 7.17 19.59 21.27
N GLU A 125 8.33 20.16 20.95
CA GLU A 125 9.32 20.57 21.95
C GLU A 125 8.77 21.66 22.89
N GLU A 126 7.98 22.59 22.36
CA GLU A 126 7.30 23.60 23.18
C GLU A 126 6.24 22.96 24.09
N PHE A 127 5.43 22.04 23.54
CA PHE A 127 4.44 21.29 24.31
C PHE A 127 5.09 20.45 25.43
N GLU A 128 6.19 19.76 25.15
CA GLU A 128 6.94 18.99 26.16
C GLU A 128 7.54 19.89 27.25
N ARG A 129 8.09 21.05 26.85
CA ARG A 129 8.62 22.03 27.79
C ARG A 129 7.53 22.55 28.71
N GLU A 130 6.34 22.84 28.19
CA GLU A 130 5.19 23.27 28.97
C GLU A 130 4.70 22.16 29.91
N ALA A 131 4.61 20.92 29.43
CA ALA A 131 4.24 19.76 30.24
C ALA A 131 5.22 19.57 31.41
N HIS A 132 6.53 19.69 31.15
CA HIS A 132 7.58 19.59 32.17
C HIS A 132 7.48 20.72 33.20
N GLN A 133 7.25 21.96 32.78
CA GLN A 133 7.01 23.09 33.68
C GLN A 133 5.79 22.88 34.60
N ARG A 134 4.80 22.10 34.14
CA ARG A 134 3.61 21.71 34.92
C ARG A 134 3.82 20.44 35.76
N GLY A 135 5.04 19.89 35.81
CA GLY A 135 5.37 18.70 36.60
C GLY A 135 4.85 17.39 36.02
N LEU A 136 4.41 17.40 34.75
CA LEU A 136 4.05 16.17 34.04
C LEU A 136 5.32 15.49 33.51
N GLY A 137 5.38 14.16 33.64
CA GLY A 137 6.51 13.39 33.15
C GLY A 137 6.69 13.55 31.64
N SER A 138 7.91 13.84 31.20
CA SER A 138 8.24 13.90 29.77
C SER A 138 8.35 12.49 29.18
N SER A 139 8.04 12.35 27.90
CA SER A 139 8.35 11.14 27.14
C SER A 139 9.85 11.12 26.87
N ASN A 140 10.60 10.29 27.60
CA ASN A 140 12.06 10.16 27.42
C ASN A 140 12.50 9.67 26.02
N TYR A 141 11.57 9.40 25.10
CA TYR A 141 11.87 8.82 23.79
C TYR A 141 12.61 9.77 22.85
N LEU A 142 12.41 11.10 22.95
CA LEU A 142 13.07 12.08 22.08
C LEU A 142 14.52 12.40 22.49
N ILE A 143 14.93 12.02 23.71
CA ILE A 143 16.18 12.47 24.35
C ILE A 143 17.18 11.32 24.51
N GLN A 144 16.79 10.06 24.25
CA GLN A 144 17.73 8.95 24.30
C GLN A 144 18.69 9.00 23.10
N PRO A 145 20.00 9.10 23.32
CA PRO A 145 20.97 9.12 22.23
C PRO A 145 21.09 7.73 21.59
N GLY A 146 21.25 7.70 20.27
CA GLY A 146 21.56 6.50 19.52
C GLY A 146 22.99 6.04 19.68
N GLU A 147 23.33 4.95 18.99
CA GLU A 147 24.70 4.43 18.94
C GLU A 147 25.71 5.47 18.41
N ASP A 148 25.23 6.43 17.60
CA ASP A 148 26.01 7.55 17.05
C ASP A 148 26.01 8.80 17.96
N GLY A 149 25.40 8.72 19.15
CA GLY A 149 25.30 9.81 20.11
C GLY A 149 24.26 10.89 19.74
N LEU A 150 23.50 10.71 18.66
CA LEU A 150 22.46 11.66 18.23
C LEU A 150 21.10 11.26 18.79
N THR A 151 20.32 12.24 19.20
CA THR A 151 18.92 12.06 19.58
C THR A 151 17.99 12.22 18.38
N ILE A 152 16.72 11.82 18.54
CA ILE A 152 15.69 12.06 17.51
C ILE A 152 15.48 13.56 17.30
N SER A 153 15.53 14.38 18.36
CA SER A 153 15.45 15.85 18.26
C SER A 153 16.60 16.43 17.43
N ASP A 154 17.85 15.95 17.62
CA ASP A 154 18.99 16.39 16.79
C ASP A 154 18.79 16.06 15.29
N LEU A 155 18.23 14.87 15.01
CA LEU A 155 17.92 14.45 13.64
C LEU A 155 16.77 15.26 13.04
N ASP A 156 15.77 15.59 13.86
CA ASP A 156 14.63 16.39 13.44
C ASP A 156 15.05 17.84 13.13
N GLU A 157 15.88 18.46 13.97
CA GLU A 157 16.41 19.80 13.74
C GLU A 157 17.23 19.86 12.44
N ARG A 158 18.09 18.85 12.21
CA ARG A 158 18.85 18.72 10.96
C ARG A 158 17.94 18.57 9.74
N ALA A 159 16.83 17.83 9.86
CA ALA A 159 15.87 17.68 8.79
C ALA A 159 15.17 19.02 8.48
N ILE A 160 14.83 19.80 9.52
CA ILE A 160 14.26 21.14 9.39
C ILE A 160 15.22 22.08 8.66
N GLN A 161 16.46 22.19 9.14
CA GLN A 161 17.49 23.05 8.54
C GLN A 161 17.74 22.73 7.05
N ARG A 162 17.48 21.49 6.63
CA ARG A 162 17.63 21.01 5.25
C ARG A 162 16.33 21.00 4.43
N ASN A 163 15.23 21.55 4.96
CA ASN A 163 13.91 21.55 4.33
C ASN A 163 13.41 20.15 3.92
N LYS A 164 13.67 19.14 4.76
CA LYS A 164 13.27 17.75 4.52
C LYS A 164 11.96 17.44 5.24
N CYS A 165 10.83 17.82 4.66
CA CYS A 165 9.50 17.58 5.23
C CYS A 165 9.12 16.10 5.41
N PHE A 166 9.80 15.18 4.71
CA PHE A 166 9.65 13.73 4.92
C PHE A 166 10.61 13.17 5.97
N GLY A 167 11.45 14.00 6.58
CA GLY A 167 12.51 13.57 7.50
C GLY A 167 13.79 13.12 6.80
N LEU A 168 14.71 12.59 7.61
CA LEU A 168 16.01 12.06 7.22
C LEU A 168 16.03 10.54 7.48
N PRO A 169 16.39 9.73 6.47
CA PRO A 169 16.54 8.29 6.65
C PRO A 169 17.67 8.00 7.64
N PRO A 170 17.69 6.79 8.24
CA PRO A 170 18.76 6.39 9.14
C PRO A 170 20.09 6.34 8.37
N GLN A 171 21.19 6.71 9.04
CA GLN A 171 22.54 6.72 8.42
C GLN A 171 23.17 5.32 8.34
N SER A 172 22.70 4.38 9.16
CA SER A 172 23.13 2.99 9.20
C SER A 172 21.90 2.08 9.40
N GLU A 173 22.06 0.78 9.14
CA GLU A 173 20.98 -0.22 9.27
C GLU A 173 20.39 -0.30 10.69
N PHE A 174 21.16 0.09 11.70
CA PHE A 174 20.76 0.11 13.12
C PHE A 174 20.64 1.54 13.70
N GLY A 175 20.82 2.57 12.87
CA GLY A 175 20.80 3.96 13.30
C GLY A 175 19.39 4.49 13.52
N PHE A 176 19.25 5.53 14.36
CA PHE A 176 17.99 6.27 14.45
C PHE A 176 17.74 7.06 13.16
N SER A 177 16.46 7.23 12.85
CA SER A 177 15.96 8.11 11.81
C SER A 177 15.23 9.30 12.44
N SER A 178 15.12 10.40 11.70
CA SER A 178 14.19 11.46 12.09
C SER A 178 12.75 10.98 11.89
N ARG A 179 11.77 11.69 12.43
CA ARG A 179 10.36 11.40 12.12
C ARG A 179 10.02 11.78 10.68
N ASN A 180 9.01 11.13 10.11
CA ASN A 180 8.41 11.59 8.85
C ASN A 180 7.38 12.68 9.15
N PHE A 181 7.78 13.95 9.07
CA PHE A 181 6.93 15.05 9.51
C PHE A 181 5.65 15.20 8.68
N PHE A 182 5.72 14.91 7.37
CA PHE A 182 4.55 14.99 6.50
C PHE A 182 3.49 13.95 6.89
N TYR A 183 3.91 12.74 7.25
CA TYR A 183 3.00 11.71 7.78
C TYR A 183 2.35 12.16 9.09
N GLU A 184 3.13 12.71 10.03
CA GLU A 184 2.61 13.24 11.29
C GLU A 184 1.66 14.43 11.08
N ALA A 185 1.95 15.30 10.12
CA ALA A 185 1.07 16.39 9.72
C ALA A 185 -0.27 15.88 9.20
N ILE A 186 -0.27 14.88 8.32
CA ILE A 186 -1.50 14.23 7.84
C ILE A 186 -2.30 13.67 9.03
N LYS A 187 -1.65 12.96 9.97
CA LYS A 187 -2.33 12.42 11.15
C LYS A 187 -2.96 13.51 12.03
N ARG A 188 -2.22 14.57 12.34
CA ARG A 188 -2.71 15.69 13.16
C ARG A 188 -3.88 16.42 12.50
N LEU A 189 -3.75 16.75 11.22
CA LEU A 189 -4.82 17.39 10.46
C LEU A 189 -6.05 16.48 10.37
N SER A 190 -5.86 15.19 10.12
CA SER A 190 -6.96 14.22 10.02
C SER A 190 -7.70 14.04 11.35
N ARG A 191 -7.02 14.12 12.49
CA ARG A 191 -7.67 14.05 13.81
C ARG A 191 -8.71 15.15 14.03
N GLN A 192 -8.56 16.31 13.37
CA GLN A 192 -9.53 17.40 13.48
C GLN A 192 -10.80 17.15 12.64
N ILE A 193 -10.76 16.17 11.73
CA ILE A 193 -11.82 15.83 10.78
C ILE A 193 -12.06 14.31 10.71
N ASP A 194 -11.86 13.63 11.85
CA ASP A 194 -11.92 12.17 12.01
C ASP A 194 -13.31 11.56 11.72
N GLY A 195 -14.36 12.38 11.68
CA GLY A 195 -15.69 12.00 11.19
C GLY A 195 -15.81 11.89 9.66
N TYR A 196 -14.81 12.34 8.90
CA TYR A 196 -14.82 12.38 7.44
C TYR A 196 -13.75 11.50 6.82
N VAL A 197 -12.52 11.59 7.33
CA VAL A 197 -11.36 10.83 6.84
C VAL A 197 -10.77 10.01 7.98
N ASP A 198 -10.09 8.92 7.64
CA ASP A 198 -9.50 8.03 8.65
C ASP A 198 -8.08 7.62 8.26
N THR A 199 -7.18 7.74 9.24
CA THR A 199 -5.75 7.41 9.13
C THR A 199 -5.36 6.19 9.95
N ARG A 200 -6.29 5.47 10.59
CA ARG A 200 -5.99 4.27 11.40
C ARG A 200 -5.26 3.18 10.62
N HIS A 201 -5.54 3.06 9.32
CA HIS A 201 -4.87 2.09 8.44
C HIS A 201 -3.75 2.73 7.60
N PHE A 202 -3.52 4.04 7.75
CA PHE A 202 -2.59 4.79 6.91
C PHE A 202 -1.16 4.33 7.14
N VAL A 203 -0.54 3.79 6.09
CA VAL A 203 0.77 3.16 6.17
C VAL A 203 1.82 4.23 6.44
N GLU A 204 2.52 4.10 7.57
CA GLU A 204 3.62 4.98 7.93
C GLU A 204 4.80 4.77 6.96
N PRO A 205 5.23 5.81 6.24
CA PRO A 205 6.43 5.75 5.42
C PRO A 205 7.69 5.85 6.30
N GLU A 206 8.76 5.21 5.85
CA GLU A 206 10.09 5.48 6.40
C GLU A 206 10.46 6.98 6.28
N ALA A 207 11.35 7.43 7.16
CA ALA A 207 11.90 8.77 7.07
C ALA A 207 12.62 9.00 5.73
N GLY A 208 12.42 10.17 5.15
CA GLY A 208 12.91 10.53 3.82
C GLY A 208 12.08 9.99 2.66
N LYS A 209 11.05 9.17 2.90
CA LYS A 209 10.14 8.65 1.87
C LYS A 209 8.82 9.41 1.88
N ALA A 210 8.28 9.69 0.70
CA ALA A 210 6.96 10.30 0.59
C ALA A 210 5.86 9.29 1.00
N PRO A 211 4.83 9.70 1.75
CA PRO A 211 3.67 8.85 2.00
C PRO A 211 2.93 8.53 0.69
N THR A 212 2.29 7.37 0.65
CA THR A 212 1.41 6.96 -0.46
C THR A 212 -0.03 6.89 0.02
N ALA A 213 -1.00 6.78 -0.88
CA ALA A 213 -2.41 6.63 -0.48
C ALA A 213 -2.77 5.27 0.17
N LEU A 214 -1.79 4.39 0.41
CA LEU A 214 -2.04 3.08 1.01
C LEU A 214 -2.61 3.23 2.42
N GLY A 215 -3.78 2.65 2.64
CA GLY A 215 -4.42 2.64 3.96
C GLY A 215 -5.13 3.94 4.36
N PHE A 216 -5.07 5.00 3.54
CA PHE A 216 -5.80 6.25 3.80
C PHE A 216 -7.26 6.14 3.38
N ILE A 217 -8.20 6.43 4.28
CA ILE A 217 -9.64 6.45 3.96
C ILE A 217 -10.07 7.90 3.68
N PRO A 218 -10.33 8.27 2.41
CA PRO A 218 -10.71 9.63 2.04
C PRO A 218 -12.19 9.97 2.31
N ASP A 219 -13.04 8.97 2.54
CA ASP A 219 -14.44 9.19 2.97
C ASP A 219 -14.95 7.94 3.71
N ILE A 220 -15.08 8.05 5.03
CA ILE A 220 -15.48 6.93 5.91
C ILE A 220 -16.87 6.41 5.53
N ASN A 221 -17.83 7.32 5.32
CA ASN A 221 -19.23 6.97 5.08
C ASN A 221 -19.41 6.26 3.73
N LEU A 222 -18.74 6.76 2.68
CA LEU A 222 -18.81 6.14 1.37
C LEU A 222 -18.18 4.75 1.38
N PHE A 223 -17.02 4.58 2.01
CA PHE A 223 -16.39 3.26 2.15
C PHE A 223 -17.27 2.29 2.91
N ASN A 224 -17.82 2.70 4.07
CA ASN A 224 -18.74 1.89 4.85
C ASN A 224 -19.98 1.50 4.04
N ASN A 225 -20.59 2.44 3.31
CA ASN A 225 -21.77 2.16 2.49
C ASN A 225 -21.47 1.20 1.33
N MET A 226 -20.34 1.36 0.64
CA MET A 226 -19.95 0.48 -0.46
C MET A 226 -19.65 -0.94 0.01
N THR A 227 -19.06 -1.08 1.20
CA THR A 227 -18.58 -2.37 1.73
C THR A 227 -19.53 -3.02 2.74
N ASP A 228 -20.58 -2.31 3.17
CA ASP A 228 -21.44 -2.72 4.30
C ASP A 228 -20.68 -2.85 5.64
N GLY A 229 -19.56 -2.14 5.79
CA GLY A 229 -18.66 -2.30 6.93
C GLY A 229 -17.80 -3.57 6.88
N ASP A 230 -17.77 -4.30 5.75
CA ASP A 230 -16.89 -5.46 5.57
C ASP A 230 -15.42 -5.01 5.56
N VAL A 231 -14.75 -5.25 6.69
CA VAL A 231 -13.35 -4.85 6.93
C VAL A 231 -12.40 -5.43 5.87
N GLY A 232 -12.66 -6.65 5.38
CA GLY A 232 -11.84 -7.29 4.35
C GLY A 232 -11.94 -6.59 3.00
N LEU A 233 -13.14 -6.14 2.63
CA LEU A 233 -13.33 -5.33 1.42
C LEU A 233 -12.74 -3.94 1.55
N GLN A 234 -12.86 -3.31 2.72
CA GLN A 234 -12.25 -2.01 2.99
C GLN A 234 -10.73 -2.08 2.85
N ASP A 235 -10.09 -3.03 3.53
CA ASP A 235 -8.64 -3.24 3.42
C ASP A 235 -8.20 -3.54 1.98
N GLY A 236 -8.95 -4.39 1.27
CA GLY A 236 -8.69 -4.68 -0.16
C GLY A 236 -8.75 -3.44 -1.07
N LEU A 237 -9.69 -2.52 -0.82
CA LEU A 237 -9.77 -1.24 -1.54
C LEU A 237 -8.61 -0.30 -1.16
N LEU A 238 -8.28 -0.21 0.13
CA LEU A 238 -7.25 0.68 0.67
C LEU A 238 -5.83 0.26 0.31
N ARG A 239 -5.59 -1.05 0.18
CA ARG A 239 -4.30 -1.61 -0.28
C ARG A 239 -4.21 -1.69 -1.80
N GLY A 240 -5.29 -1.38 -2.51
CA GLY A 240 -5.34 -1.41 -3.97
C GLY A 240 -5.41 -2.82 -4.56
N GLN A 241 -5.79 -3.83 -3.78
CA GLN A 241 -6.09 -5.18 -4.27
C GLN A 241 -7.37 -5.23 -5.09
N ILE A 242 -8.27 -4.26 -4.88
CA ILE A 242 -9.49 -4.12 -5.67
C ILE A 242 -9.42 -2.80 -6.44
N ARG A 243 -9.60 -2.84 -7.77
CA ARG A 243 -9.64 -1.63 -8.60
C ARG A 243 -11.07 -1.07 -8.69
N LEU A 244 -11.40 -0.14 -7.80
CA LEU A 244 -12.73 0.46 -7.68
C LEU A 244 -13.22 1.10 -9.00
N SER A 245 -12.34 1.76 -9.73
CA SER A 245 -12.72 2.44 -10.98
C SER A 245 -13.32 1.52 -12.03
N SER A 246 -12.81 0.29 -12.13
CA SER A 246 -13.33 -0.71 -13.07
C SER A 246 -14.75 -1.13 -12.69
N LEU A 247 -15.00 -1.30 -11.39
CA LEU A 247 -16.30 -1.65 -10.85
C LEU A 247 -17.30 -0.51 -11.02
N LEU A 248 -16.88 0.73 -10.79
CA LEU A 248 -17.72 1.92 -11.00
C LEU A 248 -18.08 2.12 -12.48
N ALA A 249 -17.21 1.75 -13.42
CA ALA A 249 -17.56 1.75 -14.85
C ALA A 249 -18.69 0.74 -15.14
N GLY A 250 -18.64 -0.45 -14.52
CA GLY A 250 -19.74 -1.42 -14.56
C GLY A 250 -21.04 -0.87 -13.97
N LEU A 251 -20.96 -0.12 -12.87
CA LEU A 251 -22.13 0.51 -12.24
C LEU A 251 -22.77 1.54 -13.18
N LYS A 252 -21.95 2.39 -13.82
CA LYS A 252 -22.42 3.35 -14.83
C LYS A 252 -23.02 2.68 -16.06
N ALA A 253 -22.54 1.49 -16.41
CA ALA A 253 -23.07 0.68 -17.51
C ALA A 253 -24.33 -0.13 -17.13
N GLY A 254 -24.83 -0.01 -15.90
CA GLY A 254 -26.02 -0.74 -15.44
C GLY A 254 -25.77 -2.23 -15.20
N LYS A 255 -24.53 -2.65 -14.95
CA LYS A 255 -24.16 -4.06 -14.69
C LYS A 255 -24.83 -4.62 -13.43
N TYR A 256 -25.06 -3.77 -12.43
CA TYR A 256 -25.57 -4.18 -11.12
C TYR A 256 -27.02 -3.72 -10.97
N LYS A 257 -27.90 -4.62 -10.50
CA LYS A 257 -29.32 -4.30 -10.30
C LYS A 257 -29.55 -3.60 -8.96
N ASN A 258 -28.66 -3.82 -7.99
CA ASN A 258 -28.73 -3.28 -6.64
C ASN A 258 -27.31 -3.20 -6.03
N ILE A 259 -27.20 -2.65 -4.82
CA ILE A 259 -25.92 -2.49 -4.12
C ILE A 259 -25.28 -3.83 -3.69
N ASN A 260 -26.07 -4.88 -3.46
CA ASN A 260 -25.56 -6.20 -3.09
C ASN A 260 -24.86 -6.88 -4.28
N ASP A 261 -25.38 -6.74 -5.50
CA ASP A 261 -24.71 -7.22 -6.71
C ASP A 261 -23.31 -6.57 -6.86
N PHE A 262 -23.21 -5.27 -6.55
CA PHE A 262 -21.94 -4.55 -6.55
C PHE A 262 -20.97 -5.07 -5.48
N ARG A 263 -21.48 -5.36 -4.26
CA ARG A 263 -20.70 -5.93 -3.15
C ARG A 263 -20.21 -7.34 -3.45
N GLU A 264 -21.02 -8.18 -4.09
CA GLU A 264 -20.59 -9.51 -4.53
C GLU A 264 -19.47 -9.42 -5.57
N ASP A 265 -19.53 -8.45 -6.49
CA ASP A 265 -18.44 -8.26 -7.45
C ASP A 265 -17.16 -7.74 -6.75
N LEU A 266 -17.27 -6.89 -5.72
CA LEU A 266 -16.14 -6.52 -4.87
C LEU A 266 -15.49 -7.77 -4.24
N ARG A 267 -16.29 -8.66 -3.63
CA ARG A 267 -15.82 -9.91 -3.01
C ARG A 267 -15.15 -10.83 -4.04
N HIS A 268 -15.77 -10.98 -5.21
CA HIS A 268 -15.23 -11.79 -6.28
C HIS A 268 -13.87 -11.28 -6.77
N ASN A 269 -13.73 -9.95 -6.99
CA ASN A 269 -12.47 -9.35 -7.42
C ASN A 269 -11.39 -9.50 -6.35
N LEU A 270 -11.72 -9.28 -5.07
CA LEU A 270 -10.76 -9.49 -3.97
C LEU A 270 -10.27 -10.94 -3.90
N LYS A 271 -11.21 -11.90 -4.00
CA LYS A 271 -10.88 -13.33 -3.99
C LYS A 271 -9.97 -13.69 -5.17
N LYS A 272 -10.30 -13.21 -6.37
CA LYS A 272 -9.51 -13.43 -7.58
C LYS A 272 -8.09 -12.86 -7.44
N GLU A 273 -7.96 -11.63 -6.95
CA GLU A 273 -6.64 -11.01 -6.75
C GLU A 273 -5.80 -11.80 -5.74
N LYS A 274 -6.40 -12.23 -4.61
CA LYS A 274 -5.72 -13.07 -3.63
C LYS A 274 -5.28 -14.41 -4.22
N GLU A 275 -6.10 -15.04 -5.06
CA GLU A 275 -5.75 -16.27 -5.76
C GLU A 275 -4.61 -16.04 -6.77
N GLU A 276 -4.64 -14.95 -7.54
CA GLU A 276 -3.59 -14.60 -8.50
C GLU A 276 -2.27 -14.28 -7.79
N PHE A 277 -2.31 -13.57 -6.66
CA PHE A 277 -1.14 -13.30 -5.82
C PHE A 277 -0.54 -14.59 -5.22
N ARG A 278 -1.39 -15.53 -4.80
CA ARG A 278 -0.95 -16.81 -4.22
C ARG A 278 -0.35 -17.78 -5.23
N LYS A 279 -0.71 -17.72 -6.51
CA LYS A 279 -0.16 -18.62 -7.55
C LYS A 279 1.38 -18.66 -7.59
N PRO A 280 2.10 -17.53 -7.76
CA PRO A 280 3.57 -17.54 -7.76
C PRO A 280 4.14 -17.97 -6.41
N LEU A 281 3.49 -17.62 -5.30
CA LEU A 281 3.92 -18.00 -3.95
C LEU A 281 3.82 -19.52 -3.73
N SER A 282 2.73 -20.14 -4.18
CA SER A 282 2.56 -21.60 -4.16
C SER A 282 3.60 -22.31 -5.02
N HIS A 283 3.94 -21.74 -6.18
CA HIS A 283 5.01 -22.29 -7.02
C HIS A 283 6.38 -22.20 -6.33
N GLN A 284 6.72 -21.05 -5.72
CA GLN A 284 7.94 -20.89 -4.94
C GLN A 284 8.00 -21.86 -3.77
N ARG A 285 6.88 -22.05 -3.05
CA ARG A 285 6.80 -23.01 -1.97
C ARG A 285 7.05 -24.43 -2.47
N ALA A 286 6.42 -24.85 -3.57
CA ALA A 286 6.62 -26.18 -4.13
C ALA A 286 8.09 -26.44 -4.50
N VAL A 287 8.77 -25.46 -5.13
CA VAL A 287 10.22 -25.54 -5.40
C VAL A 287 11.01 -25.66 -4.09
N GLY A 288 10.67 -24.87 -3.07
CA GLY A 288 11.30 -24.93 -1.76
C GLY A 288 11.06 -26.26 -1.03
N GLU A 289 9.89 -26.89 -1.20
CA GLU A 289 9.56 -28.20 -0.61
C GLU A 289 10.41 -29.30 -1.24
N VAL A 290 10.60 -29.27 -2.57
CA VAL A 290 11.51 -30.20 -3.26
C VAL A 290 12.94 -30.03 -2.74
N GLN A 291 13.44 -28.79 -2.62
CA GLN A 291 14.77 -28.51 -2.08
C GLN A 291 14.91 -28.98 -0.63
N ARG A 292 13.90 -28.72 0.20
CA ARG A 292 13.87 -29.16 1.60
C ARG A 292 13.93 -30.68 1.67
N ASN A 293 13.12 -31.39 0.91
CA ASN A 293 13.10 -32.85 0.94
C ASN A 293 14.45 -33.43 0.51
N ALA A 294 15.06 -32.90 -0.56
CA ALA A 294 16.39 -33.31 -0.99
C ALA A 294 17.46 -33.08 0.09
N TRP A 295 17.41 -31.93 0.76
CA TRP A 295 18.28 -31.60 1.89
C TRP A 295 18.07 -32.53 3.09
N LEU A 296 16.82 -32.84 3.44
CA LEU A 296 16.49 -33.75 4.53
C LEU A 296 17.06 -35.14 4.28
N THR A 297 16.86 -35.68 3.08
CA THR A 297 17.42 -36.97 2.67
C THR A 297 18.95 -36.97 2.77
N PHE A 298 19.61 -35.96 2.18
CA PHE A 298 21.06 -35.81 2.25
C PHE A 298 21.58 -35.75 3.70
N TYR A 299 20.89 -35.01 4.57
CA TYR A 299 21.29 -34.87 5.96
C TYR A 299 21.09 -36.17 6.75
N GLU A 300 19.97 -36.85 6.54
CA GLU A 300 19.64 -38.13 7.21
C GLU A 300 20.61 -39.25 6.80
N GLU A 301 20.98 -39.34 5.52
CA GLU A 301 21.95 -40.33 5.02
C GLU A 301 23.33 -40.17 5.67
N ARG A 302 23.76 -38.91 5.89
CA ARG A 302 25.10 -38.61 6.41
C ARG A 302 25.17 -38.54 7.92
N TYR A 303 24.07 -38.17 8.59
CA TYR A 303 23.99 -37.96 10.03
C TYR A 303 22.68 -38.52 10.64
N PRO A 304 22.41 -39.83 10.51
CA PRO A 304 21.11 -40.41 10.86
C PRO A 304 20.72 -40.22 12.33
N ASP A 305 21.69 -40.30 13.25
CA ASP A 305 21.42 -40.12 14.67
C ASP A 305 21.14 -38.66 15.05
N LEU A 306 21.83 -37.70 14.40
CA LEU A 306 21.58 -36.26 14.61
C LEU A 306 20.25 -35.84 13.99
N ALA A 307 19.86 -36.41 12.85
CA ALA A 307 18.57 -36.19 12.22
C ALA A 307 17.43 -36.67 13.14
N ARG A 308 17.51 -37.91 13.63
CA ARG A 308 16.53 -38.48 14.55
C ARG A 308 16.41 -37.68 15.84
N GLU A 309 17.53 -37.26 16.43
CA GLU A 309 17.53 -36.43 17.63
C GLU A 309 16.86 -35.07 17.37
N TYR A 310 17.17 -34.42 16.25
CA TYR A 310 16.56 -33.15 15.87
C TYR A 310 15.05 -33.28 15.72
N ASP A 311 14.57 -34.30 15.01
CA ASP A 311 13.13 -34.51 14.78
C ASP A 311 12.38 -34.78 16.10
N GLN A 312 12.99 -35.53 17.03
CA GLN A 312 12.43 -35.74 18.37
C GLN A 312 12.33 -34.44 19.18
N LEU A 313 13.39 -33.61 19.13
CA LEU A 313 13.39 -32.33 19.83
C LEU A 313 12.38 -31.36 19.23
N VAL A 314 12.28 -31.26 17.91
CA VAL A 314 11.29 -30.41 17.22
C VAL A 314 9.87 -30.86 17.54
N ALA A 315 9.58 -32.16 17.47
CA ALA A 315 8.24 -32.68 17.77
C ALA A 315 7.78 -32.42 19.22
N THR A 316 8.74 -32.34 20.15
CA THR A 316 8.45 -32.16 21.59
C THR A 316 8.46 -30.69 22.01
N HIS A 317 9.34 -29.89 21.43
CA HIS A 317 9.69 -28.56 21.94
C HIS A 317 9.42 -27.41 20.97
N CYS A 318 8.95 -27.67 19.75
CA CYS A 318 8.59 -26.65 18.78
C CYS A 318 7.10 -26.72 18.42
N HIS A 319 6.56 -25.58 18.01
CA HIS A 319 5.23 -25.50 17.42
C HIS A 319 5.20 -26.22 16.05
N GLU A 320 3.99 -26.63 15.64
CA GLU A 320 3.75 -27.24 14.34
C GLU A 320 4.22 -26.34 13.18
N GLU A 321 4.54 -26.97 12.05
CA GLU A 321 4.96 -26.23 10.87
C GLU A 321 3.88 -25.25 10.41
N GLY A 322 4.26 -24.00 10.17
CA GLY A 322 3.34 -22.93 9.78
C GLY A 322 2.69 -22.20 10.94
N TRP A 323 2.99 -22.57 12.19
CA TRP A 323 2.67 -21.74 13.35
C TRP A 323 3.60 -20.54 13.41
N TYR A 324 3.05 -19.36 13.72
CA TYR A 324 3.81 -18.12 13.92
C TYR A 324 3.27 -17.38 15.16
N PRO A 325 4.12 -16.61 15.86
CA PRO A 325 3.69 -15.72 16.93
C PRO A 325 2.62 -14.74 16.47
N ILE A 326 1.81 -14.25 17.42
CA ILE A 326 0.68 -13.38 17.11
C ILE A 326 1.14 -12.02 16.54
N GLU A 327 2.34 -11.58 16.91
CA GLU A 327 2.96 -10.35 16.43
C GLU A 327 3.42 -10.37 14.96
N TYR A 328 3.48 -11.55 14.33
CA TYR A 328 3.81 -11.63 12.90
C TYR A 328 2.63 -11.17 12.05
N SER A 329 2.88 -10.24 11.12
CA SER A 329 1.88 -9.81 10.14
C SER A 329 1.57 -10.92 9.14
N ASP A 330 0.39 -10.89 8.52
CA ASP A 330 0.02 -11.88 7.49
C ASP A 330 1.00 -11.90 6.32
N GLU A 331 1.54 -10.74 5.94
CA GLU A 331 2.57 -10.62 4.90
C GLU A 331 3.89 -11.29 5.32
N GLN A 332 4.31 -11.13 6.58
CA GLN A 332 5.47 -11.84 7.11
C GLN A 332 5.25 -13.35 7.11
N LYS A 333 4.09 -13.81 7.62
CA LYS A 333 3.72 -15.23 7.63
C LYS A 333 3.74 -15.82 6.22
N GLU A 334 3.20 -15.10 5.24
CA GLU A 334 3.18 -15.54 3.84
C GLU A 334 4.59 -15.60 3.23
N LYS A 335 5.46 -14.64 3.56
CA LYS A 335 6.88 -14.64 3.13
C LYS A 335 7.70 -15.80 3.71
N PHE A 336 7.44 -16.19 4.96
CA PHE A 336 8.11 -17.34 5.57
C PHE A 336 7.52 -18.65 5.07
N TRP A 337 6.21 -18.69 4.87
CA TRP A 337 5.50 -19.84 4.30
C TRP A 337 6.00 -20.22 2.90
N THR A 338 6.49 -19.28 2.09
CA THR A 338 7.09 -19.59 0.77
C THR A 338 8.52 -20.11 0.82
N LYS A 339 9.17 -20.16 1.99
CA LYS A 339 10.57 -20.58 2.15
C LYS A 339 10.71 -21.81 3.05
N PRO A 340 10.04 -22.94 2.75
CA PRO A 340 10.11 -24.15 3.58
C PRO A 340 11.53 -24.71 3.70
N TYR A 341 12.42 -24.43 2.74
CA TYR A 341 13.85 -24.80 2.79
C TYR A 341 14.61 -24.22 3.99
N LEU A 342 14.15 -23.08 4.54
CA LEU A 342 14.78 -22.48 5.72
C LEU A 342 14.44 -23.23 7.01
N GLU A 343 13.44 -24.12 6.99
CA GLU A 343 13.02 -24.93 8.14
C GLU A 343 12.78 -24.09 9.41
N GLU A 344 12.17 -22.91 9.26
CA GLU A 344 11.91 -22.05 10.41
C GLU A 344 10.95 -22.73 11.40
N ARG A 345 11.30 -22.69 12.68
CA ARG A 345 10.57 -23.32 13.78
C ARG A 345 10.52 -22.37 14.96
N PHE A 346 9.39 -22.37 15.66
CA PHE A 346 9.20 -21.58 16.87
C PHE A 346 9.11 -22.49 18.08
N ILE A 347 9.78 -22.12 19.16
CA ILE A 347 9.86 -22.95 20.36
C ILE A 347 8.62 -22.80 21.25
N ILE A 348 8.23 -23.89 21.90
CA ILE A 348 7.21 -23.91 22.95
C ILE A 348 7.93 -23.70 24.28
N GLU A 349 8.02 -22.46 24.76
CA GLU A 349 8.78 -22.14 25.98
C GLU A 349 8.34 -22.94 27.22
N SER A 350 7.06 -23.29 27.30
CA SER A 350 6.50 -24.10 28.40
C SER A 350 7.03 -25.53 28.43
N SER A 351 7.62 -26.01 27.34
CA SER A 351 8.16 -27.37 27.23
C SER A 351 9.59 -27.53 27.80
N PHE A 352 10.27 -26.43 28.16
CA PHE A 352 11.66 -26.42 28.62
C PHE A 352 11.76 -26.44 30.16
N PRO A 353 12.15 -27.58 30.78
CA PRO A 353 12.02 -27.76 32.23
C PRO A 353 12.88 -26.81 33.08
N GLU A 354 14.11 -26.48 32.63
CA GLU A 354 15.00 -25.59 33.37
C GLU A 354 14.53 -24.14 33.27
N LEU A 355 14.04 -23.75 32.10
CA LEU A 355 13.44 -22.44 31.88
C LEU A 355 12.24 -22.23 32.82
N GLN A 356 11.36 -23.23 32.92
CA GLN A 356 10.20 -23.16 33.82
C GLN A 356 10.61 -23.15 35.30
N ARG A 357 11.64 -23.91 35.68
CA ARG A 357 12.18 -23.91 37.05
C ARG A 357 12.67 -22.51 37.45
N ARG A 358 13.46 -21.85 36.58
CA ARG A 358 13.99 -20.51 36.82
C ARG A 358 12.90 -19.45 36.93
N ARG A 359 11.90 -19.48 36.04
CA ARG A 359 10.72 -18.59 36.11
C ARG A 359 10.00 -18.72 37.44
N LYS A 360 9.75 -19.95 37.90
CA LYS A 360 9.10 -20.22 39.20
C LYS A 360 9.94 -19.76 40.39
N ALA A 361 11.26 -19.76 40.26
CA ALA A 361 12.19 -19.28 41.29
C ALA A 361 12.39 -17.74 41.28
N GLY A 362 11.74 -17.00 40.37
CA GLY A 362 11.93 -15.55 40.23
C GLY A 362 13.32 -15.15 39.73
N LEU A 363 14.03 -16.08 39.09
CA LEU A 363 15.37 -15.84 38.53
C LEU A 363 15.27 -15.42 37.06
N TYR A 364 16.31 -14.74 36.57
CA TYR A 364 16.46 -14.47 35.14
C TYR A 364 16.34 -15.77 34.32
N ALA A 365 15.39 -15.78 33.40
CA ALA A 365 14.93 -16.96 32.68
C ALA A 365 14.89 -16.69 31.18
N ASP A 366 15.91 -17.18 30.49
CA ASP A 366 16.13 -17.07 29.05
C ASP A 366 16.23 -18.48 28.46
N PRO A 367 15.60 -18.78 27.30
CA PRO A 367 15.70 -20.09 26.65
C PRO A 367 17.13 -20.62 26.55
N ILE A 368 18.13 -19.75 26.33
CA ILE A 368 19.54 -20.16 26.22
C ILE A 368 20.10 -20.84 27.48
N MET A 369 19.46 -20.65 28.63
CA MET A 369 19.85 -21.26 29.89
C MET A 369 19.42 -22.74 29.98
N ASP A 370 18.45 -23.18 29.18
CA ASP A 370 17.96 -24.55 29.18
C ASP A 370 18.91 -25.47 28.37
N PRO A 371 19.39 -26.59 28.94
CA PRO A 371 20.26 -27.53 28.21
C PRO A 371 19.62 -28.09 26.94
N THR A 372 18.31 -28.35 26.94
CA THR A 372 17.57 -28.89 25.81
C THR A 372 17.49 -27.86 24.69
N TYR A 373 17.20 -26.60 25.02
CA TYR A 373 17.22 -25.52 24.03
C TYR A 373 18.62 -25.32 23.43
N ARG A 374 19.67 -25.35 24.24
CA ARG A 374 21.06 -25.28 23.73
C ARG A 374 21.41 -26.46 22.82
N ARG A 375 20.88 -27.66 23.08
CA ARG A 375 21.10 -28.82 22.21
C ARG A 375 20.36 -28.66 20.88
N LEU A 376 19.09 -28.24 20.92
CA LEU A 376 18.31 -27.91 19.73
C LEU A 376 19.06 -26.86 18.88
N LYS A 377 19.53 -25.77 19.49
CA LYS A 377 20.24 -24.71 18.77
C LYS A 377 21.53 -25.19 18.13
N LYS A 378 22.31 -26.04 18.81
CA LYS A 378 23.51 -26.66 18.22
C LYS A 378 23.19 -27.53 17.01
N LEU A 379 22.07 -28.25 17.01
CA LEU A 379 21.64 -29.06 15.87
C LEU A 379 21.17 -28.17 14.72
N GLU A 380 20.42 -27.10 14.99
CA GLU A 380 20.03 -26.09 13.99
C GLU A 380 21.25 -25.43 13.34
N ASP A 381 22.24 -25.03 14.14
CA ASP A 381 23.46 -24.38 13.64
C ASP A 381 24.28 -25.36 12.77
N HIS A 382 24.39 -26.61 13.21
CA HIS A 382 25.06 -27.67 12.45
C HIS A 382 24.36 -27.93 11.10
N ARG A 383 23.03 -28.07 11.11
CA ARG A 383 22.22 -28.22 9.89
C ARG A 383 22.36 -27.02 8.98
N THR A 384 22.30 -25.80 9.52
CA THR A 384 22.43 -24.56 8.75
C THR A 384 23.79 -24.43 8.08
N LYS A 385 24.88 -24.77 8.80
CA LYS A 385 26.22 -24.78 8.22
C LYS A 385 26.33 -25.74 7.04
N LEU A 386 25.88 -26.98 7.19
CA LEU A 386 25.92 -27.99 6.13
C LEU A 386 24.96 -27.67 4.97
N ARG A 387 23.84 -27.02 5.26
CA ARG A 387 22.89 -26.55 4.25
C ARG A 387 23.46 -25.46 3.35
N HIS A 388 24.38 -24.63 3.86
CA HIS A 388 25.15 -23.69 3.03
C HIS A 388 26.16 -24.39 2.11
N GLU A 389 26.66 -25.56 2.53
CA GLU A 389 27.56 -26.41 1.73
C GLU A 389 26.79 -27.26 0.71
N PHE A 390 25.49 -27.49 0.94
CA PHE A 390 24.58 -28.21 0.04
C PHE A 390 24.13 -27.29 -1.11
N ASN A 391 24.61 -27.57 -2.32
CA ASN A 391 24.17 -26.87 -3.53
C ASN A 391 23.02 -27.65 -4.19
N PRO A 392 21.78 -27.13 -4.22
CA PRO A 392 20.64 -27.82 -4.84
C PRO A 392 20.73 -27.95 -6.37
N GLY A 393 21.78 -27.41 -7.01
CA GLY A 393 22.08 -27.55 -8.44
C GLY A 393 23.11 -28.63 -8.81
N ASP A 394 23.51 -29.48 -7.86
CA ASP A 394 24.47 -30.58 -8.09
C ASP A 394 23.83 -31.68 -9.00
N PRO A 395 24.44 -32.05 -10.14
CA PRO A 395 23.88 -33.01 -11.10
C PRO A 395 23.62 -34.44 -10.57
N ASP A 396 24.13 -34.77 -9.38
CA ASP A 396 23.87 -36.06 -8.69
C ASP A 396 22.60 -36.03 -7.80
N LEU A 397 21.92 -34.88 -7.67
CA LEU A 397 20.59 -34.77 -7.06
C LEU A 397 19.49 -35.04 -8.12
N PRO A 398 18.34 -35.63 -7.75
CA PRO A 398 17.23 -35.84 -8.68
C PRO A 398 16.85 -34.53 -9.37
N ARG A 399 16.93 -34.50 -10.71
CA ARG A 399 16.75 -33.27 -11.50
C ARG A 399 15.38 -32.65 -11.23
N VAL A 400 15.40 -31.40 -10.78
CA VAL A 400 14.26 -30.53 -10.43
C VAL A 400 13.27 -30.30 -11.59
N HIS A 401 13.59 -30.72 -12.81
CA HIS A 401 12.79 -30.45 -14.01
C HIS A 401 11.76 -31.52 -14.40
N GLU A 402 11.69 -32.67 -13.72
CA GLU A 402 10.78 -33.76 -14.15
C GLU A 402 9.45 -33.86 -13.37
N PHE A 403 9.21 -33.04 -12.35
CA PHE A 403 8.02 -33.16 -11.47
C PHE A 403 7.02 -31.99 -11.55
N VAL A 404 7.17 -31.07 -12.50
CA VAL A 404 6.20 -29.97 -12.70
C VAL A 404 5.82 -29.85 -14.17
N LEU A 405 4.82 -30.65 -14.59
CA LEU A 405 3.97 -30.39 -15.75
C LEU A 405 2.50 -30.48 -15.34
#